data_AF-C1ECZ4-F1
#
_entry.id   AF-C1ECZ4-F1
#
_cell.length_a   1.000
_cell.length_b   1.000
_cell.length_c   1.000
_cell.angle_alpha   90.00
_cell.angle_beta   90.00
_cell.angle_gamma   90.00
#
_symmetry.space_group_name_H-M   'P 1'
#
loop_
_entity.id
_entity.type
_entity.pdbx_description
1 polymer ?
#
loop_
_entity_poly.entity_id
_entity_poly.type
_entity_poly.pdbx_seq_one_letter_code
_entity_poly.pdbx_strand_id
1 'polypeptide(L)'
;MPSIWRPNVRVTLDEYGEVEDTESGGEEVTKQGTKRKRAPRTKGPCEHGVKYRSNCKVCSACPHGKRRSHCKECGGSGICEHGKRRSLCKECGGGSMCEHGRERSKCKECGGASICEHGRERRRCKECGGSQICEHGRRRSLCKECGGTEICEHSRRRTECKECGGSQICEHGRQRSRCKECGGSGICEHGRIRYTCKECGGGSICEHGRHRQYCKECGGSGICEHGRQRSKCKECRAVKTET
;
A
#
# COMPACT_ATOMS: atom_id res chain seq x y z
N MET A 1 62.19 -17.50 5.44
CA MET A 1 61.87 -17.46 6.88
C MET A 1 60.67 -16.55 7.09
N PRO A 2 59.56 -17.04 7.68
CA PRO A 2 58.31 -16.27 7.79
C PRO A 2 58.40 -15.23 8.92
N SER A 3 58.17 -13.96 8.57
CA SER A 3 58.02 -12.85 9.50
C SER A 3 56.61 -12.86 10.10
N ILE A 4 56.53 -13.15 11.40
CA ILE A 4 55.30 -13.13 12.20
C ILE A 4 55.04 -11.68 12.60
N TRP A 5 53.95 -11.09 12.09
CA TRP A 5 53.50 -9.75 12.46
C TRP A 5 52.33 -9.84 13.45
N ARG A 6 52.55 -9.47 14.72
CA ARG A 6 51.52 -9.37 15.77
C ARG A 6 51.13 -7.89 15.95
N PRO A 7 49.87 -7.47 15.73
CA PRO A 7 49.44 -6.11 16.02
C PRO A 7 48.80 -6.01 17.42
N ASN A 8 49.04 -4.86 18.07
CA ASN A 8 48.48 -4.37 19.34
C ASN A 8 49.00 -4.98 20.65
N VAL A 9 50.13 -4.46 21.12
CA VAL A 9 50.32 -4.19 22.55
C VAL A 9 50.76 -2.73 22.66
N ARG A 10 49.97 -1.90 23.35
CA ARG A 10 50.45 -0.60 23.83
C ARG A 10 50.87 -0.80 25.28
N VAL A 11 52.17 -0.89 25.50
CA VAL A 11 52.76 -0.84 26.85
C VAL A 11 53.09 0.63 27.12
N THR A 12 52.47 1.22 28.14
CA THR A 12 52.98 2.46 28.74
C THR A 12 53.94 2.04 29.86
N LEU A 13 55.17 2.53 29.78
CA LEU A 13 56.23 2.31 30.78
C LEU A 13 56.45 3.62 31.54
N ASP A 14 56.26 3.57 32.85
CA ASP A 14 56.75 4.51 33.84
C ASP A 14 58.11 4.02 34.42
N GLU A 15 58.90 4.96 34.94
CA GLU A 15 60.37 4.89 35.05
C GLU A 15 60.94 3.83 36.03
N TYR A 16 60.11 3.05 36.71
CA TYR A 16 60.55 1.92 37.54
C TYR A 16 59.68 0.70 37.22
N GLY A 17 60.19 -0.19 36.37
CA GLY A 17 59.40 -1.21 35.69
C GLY A 17 58.90 -2.37 36.56
N GLU A 18 57.62 -2.34 36.88
CA GLU A 18 56.81 -3.52 37.26
C GLU A 18 55.52 -3.57 36.41
N VAL A 19 55.10 -4.78 36.03
CA VAL A 19 53.90 -5.04 35.23
C VAL A 19 52.79 -5.58 36.13
N GLU A 20 51.66 -4.87 36.24
CA GLU A 20 50.44 -5.41 36.84
C GLU A 20 49.45 -5.85 35.74
N ASP A 21 49.20 -7.16 35.68
CA ASP A 21 48.15 -7.77 34.87
C ASP A 21 46.81 -7.65 35.61
N THR A 22 45.95 -6.74 35.16
CA THR A 22 44.54 -6.71 35.60
C THR A 22 43.65 -7.33 34.52
N GLU A 23 43.39 -8.63 34.65
CA GLU A 23 42.30 -9.30 33.95
C GLU A 23 40.96 -8.87 34.56
N SER A 24 40.13 -8.15 33.78
CA SER A 24 38.74 -7.91 34.14
C SER A 24 37.83 -8.35 33.01
N GLY A 25 37.13 -9.46 33.25
CA GLY A 25 36.10 -10.02 32.39
C GLY A 25 34.82 -9.18 32.40
N GLY A 26 34.16 -9.14 31.25
CA GLY A 26 32.83 -8.57 31.07
C GLY A 26 32.24 -9.03 29.74
N GLU A 27 31.12 -9.74 29.83
CA GLU A 27 30.41 -10.42 28.75
C GLU A 27 29.74 -9.49 27.72
N GLU A 28 29.29 -10.13 26.64
CA GLU A 28 28.27 -9.69 25.67
C GLU A 28 28.63 -8.54 24.71
N VAL A 29 29.46 -8.87 23.71
CA VAL A 29 29.54 -8.08 22.47
C VAL A 29 28.65 -8.68 21.39
N THR A 30 27.59 -7.95 21.09
CA THR A 30 26.69 -8.04 19.93
C THR A 30 27.37 -8.63 18.67
N LYS A 31 26.68 -9.56 17.99
CA LYS A 31 27.09 -10.09 16.69
C LYS A 31 27.09 -8.95 15.66
N GLN A 32 28.17 -8.17 15.61
CA GLN A 32 28.44 -7.20 14.56
C GLN A 32 28.49 -7.97 13.24
N GLY A 33 27.44 -7.82 12.43
CA GLY A 33 27.40 -8.38 11.09
C GLY A 33 28.69 -8.02 10.35
N THR A 34 29.40 -9.03 9.84
CA THR A 34 30.64 -8.87 9.10
C THR A 34 30.45 -7.78 8.03
N LYS A 35 31.06 -6.60 8.21
CA LYS A 35 31.06 -5.56 7.18
C LYS A 35 31.73 -6.17 5.95
N ARG A 36 30.92 -6.55 4.96
CA ARG A 36 31.44 -7.12 3.71
C ARG A 36 32.39 -6.12 3.09
N LYS A 37 33.64 -6.55 2.81
CA LYS A 37 34.62 -5.71 2.11
C LYS A 37 33.98 -5.21 0.81
N ARG A 38 33.92 -3.89 0.67
CA ARG A 38 33.33 -3.25 -0.52
C ARG A 38 34.19 -3.66 -1.71
N ALA A 39 33.59 -4.38 -2.66
CA ALA A 39 34.28 -4.74 -3.89
C ALA A 39 34.88 -3.48 -4.56
N PRO A 40 36.04 -3.59 -5.23
CA PRO A 40 36.65 -2.47 -5.95
C PRO A 40 35.59 -1.78 -6.82
N ARG A 41 35.57 -0.44 -6.81
CA ARG A 41 34.67 0.31 -7.67
C ARG A 41 35.09 0.07 -9.12
N THR A 42 34.48 -0.90 -9.78
CA THR A 42 34.65 -1.10 -11.22
C THR A 42 34.08 0.13 -11.91
N LYS A 43 34.97 1.04 -12.35
CA LYS A 43 34.63 2.16 -13.22
C LYS A 43 34.37 1.59 -14.62
N GLY A 44 33.20 1.02 -14.85
CA GLY A 44 32.83 0.44 -16.14
C GLY A 44 31.39 -0.08 -16.15
N PRO A 45 30.73 -0.10 -17.33
CA PRO A 45 29.42 -0.71 -17.47
C PRO A 45 29.48 -2.19 -17.06
N CYS A 46 28.41 -2.69 -16.45
CA CYS A 46 28.30 -4.12 -16.21
C CYS A 46 28.18 -4.89 -17.53
N GLU A 47 28.33 -6.21 -17.47
CA GLU A 47 28.16 -7.12 -18.62
C GLU A 47 26.77 -7.01 -19.29
N HIS A 48 25.81 -6.36 -18.63
CA HIS A 48 24.48 -6.07 -19.16
C HIS A 48 24.37 -4.65 -19.75
N GLY A 49 25.50 -3.99 -20.06
CA GLY A 49 25.55 -2.66 -20.69
C GLY A 49 25.19 -1.48 -19.77
N VAL A 50 24.92 -1.69 -18.49
CA VAL A 50 24.50 -0.62 -17.58
C VAL A 50 25.70 -0.02 -16.86
N LYS A 51 25.93 1.30 -17.01
CA LYS A 51 27.04 2.07 -16.40
C LYS A 51 27.21 1.83 -14.90
N TYR A 52 26.12 1.69 -14.16
CA TYR A 52 26.15 1.41 -12.71
C TYR A 52 25.47 0.07 -12.40
N ARG A 53 26.22 -0.88 -11.83
CA ARG A 53 25.69 -2.19 -11.39
C ARG A 53 24.47 -2.09 -10.46
N SER A 54 24.36 -1.02 -9.66
CA SER A 54 23.21 -0.73 -8.79
C SER A 54 21.91 -0.44 -9.55
N ASN A 55 22.02 -0.05 -10.82
CA ASN A 55 20.90 0.28 -11.71
C ASN A 55 20.59 -0.87 -12.67
N CYS A 56 21.51 -1.84 -12.81
CA CYS A 56 21.25 -3.05 -13.58
C CYS A 56 20.23 -3.92 -12.85
N LYS A 57 19.10 -4.22 -13.49
CA LYS A 57 18.04 -5.06 -12.91
C LYS A 57 18.57 -6.45 -12.54
N VAL A 58 19.46 -7.00 -13.36
CA VAL A 58 20.07 -8.33 -13.13
C VAL A 58 21.11 -8.25 -11.99
N CYS A 59 22.09 -7.35 -12.07
CA CYS A 59 23.15 -7.28 -11.06
C CYS A 59 22.66 -6.81 -9.68
N SER A 60 21.61 -5.97 -9.62
CA SER A 60 21.08 -5.43 -8.36
C SER A 60 19.98 -6.29 -7.73
N ALA A 61 19.49 -7.30 -8.45
CA ALA A 61 18.56 -8.28 -7.92
C ALA A 61 19.27 -9.25 -6.96
N CYS A 62 18.49 -9.74 -6.01
CA CYS A 62 18.78 -10.92 -5.21
C CYS A 62 18.25 -12.17 -5.93
N PRO A 63 18.62 -13.40 -5.50
CA PRO A 63 18.04 -14.62 -6.04
C PRO A 63 16.50 -14.68 -5.97
N HIS A 64 15.89 -13.92 -5.06
CA HIS A 64 14.43 -13.80 -4.91
C HIS A 64 13.78 -12.78 -5.87
N GLY A 65 14.48 -12.33 -6.92
CA GLY A 65 13.97 -11.38 -7.93
C GLY A 65 13.74 -9.94 -7.46
N LYS A 66 13.94 -9.66 -6.16
CA LYS A 66 13.81 -8.33 -5.55
C LYS A 66 15.15 -7.60 -5.55
N ARG A 67 15.15 -6.27 -5.53
CA ARG A 67 16.39 -5.49 -5.30
C ARG A 67 16.98 -5.89 -3.95
N ARG A 68 18.29 -6.18 -3.87
CA ARG A 68 18.94 -6.71 -2.64
C ARG A 68 18.65 -5.89 -1.38
N SER A 69 18.62 -4.56 -1.50
CA SER A 69 18.30 -3.65 -0.38
C SER A 69 16.85 -3.76 0.13
N HIS A 70 15.92 -4.29 -0.66
CA HIS A 70 14.50 -4.39 -0.34
C HIS A 70 14.00 -5.83 -0.22
N CYS A 71 14.91 -6.80 -0.20
CA CYS A 71 14.53 -8.20 -0.04
C CYS A 71 14.48 -8.56 1.45
N LYS A 72 13.30 -9.01 1.91
CA LYS A 72 13.09 -9.47 3.30
C LYS A 72 13.91 -10.72 3.60
N GLU A 73 13.88 -11.70 2.69
CA GLU A 73 14.59 -12.98 2.80
C GLU A 73 16.12 -12.82 2.82
N CYS A 74 16.66 -11.76 2.20
CA CYS A 74 18.10 -11.46 2.26
C CYS A 74 18.51 -10.53 3.40
N GLY A 75 17.60 -10.14 4.29
CA GLY A 75 17.89 -9.13 5.32
C GLY A 75 18.32 -7.78 4.73
N GLY A 76 17.69 -7.37 3.62
CA GLY A 76 18.05 -6.15 2.90
C GLY A 76 18.04 -4.91 3.81
N SER A 77 19.03 -4.03 3.65
CA SER A 77 19.23 -2.84 4.50
C SER A 77 18.06 -1.85 4.51
N GLY A 78 17.10 -1.97 3.60
CA GLY A 78 15.88 -1.18 3.54
C GLY A 78 14.68 -1.82 4.24
N ILE A 79 14.82 -3.01 4.83
CA ILE A 79 13.78 -3.75 5.55
C ILE A 79 14.04 -3.66 7.06
N CYS A 80 13.04 -3.29 7.85
CA CYS A 80 13.13 -3.29 9.32
C CYS A 80 12.91 -4.70 9.89
N GLU A 81 13.14 -4.86 11.19
CA GLU A 81 12.81 -6.07 11.94
C GLU A 81 11.33 -6.50 11.78
N HIS A 82 10.41 -5.53 11.66
CA HIS A 82 8.99 -5.78 11.40
C HIS A 82 8.68 -6.29 9.98
N GLY A 83 9.71 -6.52 9.15
CA GLY A 83 9.56 -7.01 7.78
C GLY A 83 8.95 -6.01 6.80
N LYS A 84 8.72 -4.77 7.23
CA LYS A 84 8.24 -3.65 6.41
C LYS A 84 9.43 -2.88 5.84
N ARG A 85 9.22 -2.08 4.79
CA ARG A 85 10.25 -1.13 4.33
C ARG A 85 10.49 -0.11 5.43
N ARG A 86 11.74 0.08 5.88
CA ARG A 86 12.11 0.95 7.02
C ARG A 86 11.47 2.33 6.94
N SER A 87 11.51 2.96 5.76
CA SER A 87 10.94 4.30 5.55
C SER A 87 9.42 4.36 5.74
N LEU A 88 8.72 3.24 5.54
CA LEU A 88 7.25 3.11 5.66
C LEU A 88 6.83 2.42 6.95
N CYS A 89 7.77 2.07 7.82
CA CYS A 89 7.45 1.39 9.07
C CYS A 89 7.12 2.42 10.14
N LYS A 90 5.87 2.43 10.62
CA LYS A 90 5.43 3.29 11.72
C LYS A 90 6.20 2.98 13.02
N GLU A 91 6.36 1.69 13.34
CA GLU A 91 7.04 1.21 14.56
C GLU A 91 8.51 1.64 14.62
N CYS A 92 9.20 1.72 13.48
CA CYS A 92 10.58 2.20 13.42
C CYS A 92 10.72 3.72 13.22
N GLY A 93 9.62 4.48 13.32
CA GLY A 93 9.64 5.93 13.07
C GLY A 93 10.06 6.29 11.64
N GLY A 94 9.77 5.43 10.66
CA GLY A 94 10.16 5.60 9.27
C GLY A 94 9.78 6.98 8.76
N GLY A 95 10.77 7.72 8.21
CA GLY A 95 10.61 9.13 7.84
C GLY A 95 9.51 9.44 6.81
N SER A 96 8.89 8.43 6.20
CA SER A 96 7.74 8.60 5.32
C SER A 96 6.39 8.46 6.03
N MET A 97 6.35 8.12 7.33
CA MET A 97 5.12 7.98 8.13
C MET A 97 4.94 9.17 9.08
N CYS A 98 3.74 9.72 9.16
CA CYS A 98 3.40 10.75 10.16
C CYS A 98 2.90 10.11 11.46
N GLU A 99 2.72 10.94 12.50
CA GLU A 99 2.13 10.57 13.78
C GLU A 99 0.73 9.93 13.64
N HIS A 100 -0.06 10.40 12.67
CA HIS A 100 -1.38 9.85 12.30
C HIS A 100 -1.31 8.44 11.68
N GLY A 101 -0.11 7.85 11.53
CA GLY A 101 0.07 6.53 10.94
C GLY A 101 -0.21 6.47 9.44
N ARG A 102 -0.30 7.62 8.77
CA ARG A 102 -0.44 7.74 7.31
C ARG A 102 0.91 8.07 6.69
N GLU A 103 1.05 7.83 5.39
CA GLU A 103 2.22 8.33 4.65
C GLU A 103 2.23 9.86 4.69
N ARG A 104 3.31 10.50 5.17
CA ARG A 104 3.43 11.96 5.35
C ARG A 104 3.01 12.73 4.10
N SER A 105 3.46 12.26 2.94
CA SER A 105 3.15 12.88 1.64
C SER A 105 1.65 12.93 1.34
N LYS A 106 0.85 12.00 1.88
CA LYS A 106 -0.59 11.84 1.63
C LYS A 106 -1.45 12.20 2.84
N CYS A 107 -0.85 12.57 3.96
CA CYS A 107 -1.60 12.90 5.16
C CYS A 107 -2.21 14.30 5.03
N LYS A 108 -3.55 14.39 5.14
CA LYS A 108 -4.26 15.67 5.10
C LYS A 108 -3.99 16.53 6.34
N GLU A 109 -3.95 15.91 7.52
CA GLU A 109 -3.70 16.61 8.79
C GLU A 109 -2.27 17.20 8.84
N CYS A 110 -1.29 16.54 8.22
CA CYS A 110 0.08 17.06 8.16
C CYS A 110 0.37 17.97 6.96
N GLY A 111 -0.65 18.35 6.16
CA GLY A 111 -0.45 19.16 4.96
C GLY A 111 0.46 18.48 3.91
N GLY A 112 0.37 17.16 3.79
CA GLY A 112 1.27 16.37 2.95
C GLY A 112 1.41 16.91 1.52
N ALA A 113 2.62 16.83 0.96
CA ALA A 113 2.94 17.37 -0.36
C ALA A 113 2.12 16.79 -1.54
N SER A 114 1.31 15.76 -1.33
CA SER A 114 0.38 15.23 -2.34
C SER A 114 -1.05 15.76 -2.16
N ILE A 115 -1.35 16.55 -1.12
CA ILE A 115 -2.68 17.08 -0.82
C ILE A 115 -2.74 18.56 -1.20
N CYS A 116 -3.76 18.97 -1.97
CA CYS A 116 -4.00 20.37 -2.32
C CYS A 116 -4.74 21.11 -1.19
N GLU A 117 -4.86 22.42 -1.33
CA GLU A 117 -5.68 23.28 -0.45
C GLU A 117 -7.13 22.80 -0.32
N HIS A 118 -7.70 22.21 -1.38
CA HIS A 118 -9.04 21.61 -1.36
C HIS A 118 -9.12 20.29 -0.56
N GLY A 119 -8.04 19.86 0.08
CA GLY A 119 -7.98 18.65 0.88
C GLY A 119 -8.09 17.35 0.08
N ARG A 120 -7.87 17.41 -1.24
CA ARG A 120 -7.88 16.26 -2.17
C ARG A 120 -6.45 15.93 -2.62
N GLU A 121 -6.21 14.73 -3.14
CA GLU A 121 -4.91 14.40 -3.75
C GLU A 121 -4.68 15.31 -4.97
N ARG A 122 -3.60 16.12 -4.99
CA ARG A 122 -3.30 17.14 -6.03
C ARG A 122 -3.48 16.60 -7.43
N ARG A 123 -2.94 15.41 -7.70
CA ARG A 123 -3.00 14.75 -9.01
C ARG A 123 -4.44 14.43 -9.47
N ARG A 124 -5.40 14.32 -8.54
CA ARG A 124 -6.82 14.02 -8.82
C ARG A 124 -7.74 15.22 -8.59
N CYS A 125 -7.22 16.34 -8.13
CA CYS A 125 -8.04 17.52 -7.86
C CYS A 125 -8.40 18.19 -9.18
N LYS A 126 -9.70 18.39 -9.42
CA LYS A 126 -10.21 19.08 -10.61
C LYS A 126 -9.92 20.58 -10.56
N GLU A 127 -10.12 21.21 -9.40
CA GLU A 127 -9.87 22.65 -9.20
C GLU A 127 -8.39 23.02 -9.40
N CYS A 128 -7.46 22.14 -8.99
CA CYS A 128 -6.03 22.37 -9.20
C CYS A 128 -5.49 21.92 -10.58
N GLY A 129 -6.36 21.48 -11.51
CA GLY A 129 -5.91 20.96 -12.80
C GLY A 129 -5.00 19.73 -12.68
N GLY A 130 -5.26 18.86 -11.70
CA GLY A 130 -4.40 17.73 -11.37
C GLY A 130 -4.03 16.87 -12.58
N SER A 131 -2.82 16.30 -12.59
CA SER A 131 -2.29 15.57 -13.75
C SER A 131 -3.10 14.35 -14.20
N GLN A 132 -4.06 13.86 -13.40
CA GLN A 132 -5.00 12.81 -13.80
C GLN A 132 -6.33 13.33 -14.32
N ILE A 133 -6.55 14.64 -14.35
CA ILE A 133 -7.76 15.26 -14.87
C ILE A 133 -7.48 15.76 -16.30
N CYS A 134 -8.35 15.40 -17.25
CA CYS A 134 -8.29 15.90 -18.61
C CYS A 134 -8.94 17.28 -18.72
N GLU A 135 -8.78 17.93 -19.88
CA GLU A 135 -9.47 19.17 -20.22
C GLU A 135 -11.01 19.07 -20.09
N HIS A 136 -11.59 17.90 -20.32
CA HIS A 136 -13.02 17.63 -20.12
C HIS A 136 -13.44 17.54 -18.64
N GLY A 137 -12.52 17.78 -17.70
CA GLY A 137 -12.79 17.73 -16.27
C GLY A 137 -13.11 16.33 -15.72
N ARG A 138 -12.81 15.28 -16.50
CA ARG A 138 -12.94 13.87 -16.12
C ARG A 138 -11.56 13.29 -15.79
N ARG A 139 -11.51 12.13 -15.13
CA ARG A 139 -10.24 11.42 -14.95
C ARG A 139 -9.73 10.96 -16.33
N ARG A 140 -8.52 11.34 -16.73
CA ARG A 140 -7.90 11.03 -18.04
C ARG A 140 -8.03 9.57 -18.44
N SER A 141 -7.74 8.67 -17.50
CA SER A 141 -7.82 7.23 -17.73
C SER A 141 -9.25 6.73 -18.01
N LEU A 142 -10.27 7.46 -17.56
CA LEU A 142 -11.70 7.20 -17.75
C LEU A 142 -12.35 8.19 -18.73
N CYS A 143 -11.58 8.96 -19.50
CA CYS A 143 -12.14 9.90 -20.45
C CYS A 143 -12.20 9.25 -21.84
N LYS A 144 -13.40 9.09 -22.40
CA LYS A 144 -13.59 8.54 -23.74
C LYS A 144 -12.95 9.43 -24.81
N GLU A 145 -13.16 10.75 -24.73
CA GLU A 145 -12.64 11.74 -25.69
C GLU A 145 -11.11 11.77 -25.71
N CYS A 146 -10.45 11.52 -24.58
CA CYS A 146 -8.98 11.43 -24.51
C CYS A 146 -8.43 10.02 -24.79
N GLY A 147 -9.25 9.05 -25.20
CA GLY A 147 -8.81 7.67 -25.41
C GLY A 147 -8.32 6.98 -24.13
N GLY A 148 -8.93 7.28 -22.99
CA GLY A 148 -8.54 6.80 -21.68
C GLY A 148 -8.32 5.29 -21.62
N THR A 149 -7.20 4.87 -21.03
CA THR A 149 -6.75 3.47 -21.01
C THR A 149 -7.70 2.51 -20.30
N GLU A 150 -8.59 3.00 -19.42
CA GLU A 150 -9.57 2.19 -18.70
C GLU A 150 -10.89 2.02 -19.47
N ILE A 151 -11.10 2.75 -20.58
CA ILE A 151 -12.30 2.66 -21.42
C ILE A 151 -12.01 1.85 -22.70
N CYS A 152 -12.94 0.98 -23.09
CA CYS A 152 -12.89 0.27 -24.37
C CYS A 152 -13.60 1.05 -25.48
N GLU A 153 -13.47 0.58 -26.72
CA GLU A 153 -14.21 1.11 -27.88
C GLU A 153 -15.73 1.15 -27.66
N HIS A 154 -16.28 0.19 -26.90
CA HIS A 154 -17.70 0.14 -26.52
C HIS A 154 -18.11 1.20 -25.47
N SER A 155 -17.23 2.15 -25.13
CA SER A 155 -17.49 3.22 -24.15
C SER A 155 -17.80 2.72 -22.73
N ARG A 156 -17.44 1.46 -22.43
CA ARG A 156 -17.56 0.82 -21.12
C ARG A 156 -16.18 0.74 -20.47
N ARG A 157 -16.11 0.55 -19.15
CA ARG A 157 -14.83 0.21 -18.50
C ARG A 157 -14.33 -1.11 -19.07
N ARG A 158 -13.07 -1.18 -19.53
CA ARG A 158 -12.46 -2.39 -20.14
C ARG A 158 -12.63 -3.61 -19.25
N THR A 159 -12.45 -3.44 -17.94
CA THR A 159 -12.58 -4.53 -16.96
C THR A 159 -14.01 -5.05 -16.81
N GLU A 160 -15.03 -4.27 -17.18
CA GLU A 160 -16.46 -4.61 -17.06
C GLU A 160 -17.12 -4.88 -18.41
N CYS A 161 -16.41 -4.68 -19.51
CA CYS A 161 -16.94 -4.84 -20.85
C CYS A 161 -16.99 -6.33 -21.21
N LYS A 162 -18.20 -6.85 -21.44
CA LYS A 162 -18.42 -8.24 -21.89
C LYS A 162 -17.78 -8.50 -23.26
N GLU A 163 -17.94 -7.56 -24.20
CA GLU A 163 -17.43 -7.69 -25.58
C GLU A 163 -15.90 -7.74 -25.63
N CYS A 164 -15.22 -7.03 -24.72
CA CYS A 164 -13.75 -7.05 -24.63
C CYS A 164 -13.21 -8.18 -23.73
N GLY A 165 -14.05 -9.09 -23.23
CA GLY A 165 -13.62 -10.13 -22.28
C GLY A 165 -13.09 -9.56 -20.96
N GLY A 166 -13.67 -8.46 -20.47
CA GLY A 166 -13.23 -7.74 -19.29
C GLY A 166 -13.01 -8.66 -18.08
N SER A 167 -11.93 -8.42 -17.33
CA SER A 167 -11.51 -9.30 -16.23
C SER A 167 -12.54 -9.47 -15.11
N GLN A 168 -13.52 -8.57 -14.97
CA GLN A 168 -14.60 -8.68 -14.00
C GLN A 168 -15.82 -9.45 -14.51
N ILE A 169 -15.87 -9.84 -15.79
CA ILE A 169 -16.96 -10.61 -16.40
C ILE A 169 -16.52 -12.08 -16.54
N CYS A 170 -17.38 -13.01 -16.13
CA CYS A 170 -17.16 -14.44 -16.33
C CYS A 170 -17.62 -14.88 -17.73
N GLU A 171 -17.30 -16.11 -18.09
CA GLU A 171 -17.79 -16.75 -19.32
C GLU A 171 -19.33 -16.75 -19.42
N HIS A 172 -20.04 -16.83 -18.29
CA HIS A 172 -21.50 -16.72 -18.21
C HIS A 172 -22.03 -15.30 -18.44
N GLY A 173 -21.18 -14.31 -18.76
CA GLY A 173 -21.56 -12.92 -19.02
C GLY A 173 -22.05 -12.15 -17.79
N ARG A 174 -21.86 -12.69 -16.59
CA ARG A 174 -22.18 -12.04 -15.31
C ARG A 174 -20.92 -11.46 -14.67
N GLN A 175 -21.06 -10.54 -13.71
CA GLN A 175 -19.91 -10.14 -12.88
C GLN A 175 -19.36 -11.37 -12.14
N ARG A 176 -18.06 -11.65 -12.27
CA ARG A 176 -17.37 -12.81 -11.67
C ARG A 176 -17.66 -12.91 -10.17
N SER A 177 -17.59 -11.79 -9.45
CA SER A 177 -17.86 -11.74 -8.01
C SER A 177 -19.29 -12.11 -7.63
N ARG A 178 -20.26 -12.00 -8.55
CA ARG A 178 -21.68 -12.28 -8.31
C ARG A 178 -22.18 -13.51 -9.08
N CYS A 179 -21.32 -14.22 -9.79
CA CYS A 179 -21.70 -15.38 -10.56
C CYS A 179 -21.75 -16.60 -9.63
N LYS A 180 -22.92 -17.24 -9.50
CA LYS A 180 -23.07 -18.46 -8.68
C LYS A 180 -22.32 -19.64 -9.29
N GLU A 181 -22.41 -19.81 -10.61
CA GLU A 181 -21.77 -20.90 -11.36
C GLU A 181 -20.23 -20.85 -11.25
N CYS A 182 -19.64 -19.65 -11.16
CA CYS A 182 -18.20 -19.48 -10.95
C CYS A 182 -17.78 -19.48 -9.46
N GLY A 183 -18.69 -19.71 -8.52
CA GLY A 183 -18.38 -19.60 -7.08
C GLY A 183 -17.91 -18.20 -6.68
N GLY A 184 -18.50 -17.15 -7.29
CA GLY A 184 -18.08 -15.76 -7.14
C GLY A 184 -17.94 -15.35 -5.67
N SER A 185 -16.88 -14.59 -5.36
CA SER A 185 -16.54 -14.19 -3.98
C SER A 185 -17.63 -13.42 -3.23
N GLY A 186 -18.64 -12.88 -3.92
CA GLY A 186 -19.80 -12.20 -3.37
C GLY A 186 -21.02 -13.08 -3.15
N ILE A 187 -20.96 -14.39 -3.46
CA ILE A 187 -22.02 -15.37 -3.21
C ILE A 187 -21.71 -16.15 -1.93
N CYS A 188 -22.69 -16.31 -1.05
CA CYS A 188 -22.53 -17.15 0.15
C CYS A 188 -22.87 -18.61 -0.14
N GLU A 189 -22.62 -19.49 0.83
CA GLU A 189 -22.97 -20.92 0.78
C GLU A 189 -24.46 -21.16 0.49
N HIS A 190 -25.34 -20.26 0.94
CA HIS A 190 -26.78 -20.30 0.67
C HIS A 190 -27.15 -19.91 -0.79
N GLY A 191 -26.15 -19.67 -1.66
CA GLY A 191 -26.38 -19.27 -3.05
C GLY A 191 -27.00 -17.87 -3.20
N ARG A 192 -27.00 -17.05 -2.14
CA ARG A 192 -27.49 -15.66 -2.14
C ARG A 192 -26.29 -14.69 -2.19
N ILE A 193 -26.54 -13.43 -2.52
CA ILE A 193 -25.49 -12.41 -2.43
C ILE A 193 -25.12 -12.25 -0.95
N ARG A 194 -23.85 -12.48 -0.60
CA ARG A 194 -23.36 -12.50 0.78
C ARG A 194 -23.66 -11.21 1.53
N TYR A 195 -23.56 -10.07 0.84
CA TYR A 195 -23.89 -8.76 1.43
C TYR A 195 -25.34 -8.66 1.90
N THR A 196 -26.29 -9.33 1.26
CA THR A 196 -27.73 -9.27 1.58
C THR A 196 -28.27 -10.53 2.25
N CYS A 197 -27.44 -11.54 2.45
CA CYS A 197 -27.86 -12.80 3.05
C CYS A 197 -28.09 -12.62 4.55
N LYS A 198 -29.33 -12.86 5.01
CA LYS A 198 -29.68 -12.81 6.44
C LYS A 198 -28.99 -13.91 7.25
N GLU A 199 -28.95 -15.13 6.72
CA GLU A 199 -28.34 -16.29 7.39
C GLU A 199 -26.83 -16.09 7.61
N CYS A 200 -26.15 -15.37 6.70
CA CYS A 200 -24.73 -15.05 6.87
C CYS A 200 -24.48 -13.73 7.64
N GLY A 201 -25.51 -13.07 8.18
CA GLY A 201 -25.35 -11.76 8.81
C GLY A 201 -24.78 -10.70 7.87
N GLY A 202 -25.19 -10.72 6.60
CA GLY A 202 -24.63 -9.90 5.53
C GLY A 202 -24.54 -8.41 5.87
N GLY A 203 -23.58 -7.71 5.27
CA GLY A 203 -23.30 -6.29 5.49
C GLY A 203 -24.49 -5.33 5.30
N SER A 204 -25.59 -5.77 4.67
CA SER A 204 -26.82 -4.99 4.56
C SER A 204 -27.86 -5.28 5.65
N ILE A 205 -27.69 -6.30 6.49
CA ILE A 205 -28.65 -6.75 7.51
C ILE A 205 -28.14 -6.35 8.89
N CYS A 206 -28.97 -5.65 9.68
CA CYS A 206 -28.61 -5.28 11.05
C CYS A 206 -28.84 -6.44 12.02
N GLU A 207 -28.40 -6.26 13.26
CA GLU A 207 -28.66 -7.20 14.36
C GLU A 207 -30.16 -7.46 14.59
N HIS A 208 -31.02 -6.49 14.27
CA HIS A 208 -32.48 -6.63 14.32
C HIS A 208 -33.09 -7.44 13.15
N GLY A 209 -32.28 -8.11 12.31
CA GLY A 209 -32.74 -8.93 11.19
C GLY A 209 -33.39 -8.14 10.03
N ARG A 210 -33.36 -6.81 10.09
CA ARG A 210 -33.89 -5.88 9.08
C ARG A 210 -32.76 -5.36 8.19
N HIS A 211 -33.10 -4.81 7.03
CA HIS A 211 -32.11 -4.16 6.19
C HIS A 211 -31.63 -2.86 6.88
N ARG A 212 -30.31 -2.69 7.10
CA ARG A 212 -29.69 -1.57 7.81
C ARG A 212 -30.20 -0.22 7.32
N GLN A 213 -30.35 -0.05 6.01
CA GLN A 213 -30.87 1.18 5.40
C GLN A 213 -32.29 1.56 5.87
N TYR A 214 -33.12 0.59 6.25
CA TYR A 214 -34.53 0.79 6.63
C TYR A 214 -34.83 0.39 8.07
N CYS A 215 -33.79 0.18 8.89
CA CYS A 215 -33.97 -0.15 10.31
C CYS A 215 -34.07 1.14 11.14
N LYS A 216 -35.21 1.34 11.81
CA LYS A 216 -35.44 2.52 12.67
C LYS A 216 -34.52 2.54 13.87
N GLU A 217 -34.34 1.38 14.51
CA GLU A 217 -33.47 1.22 15.68
C GLU A 217 -32.00 1.51 15.34
N CYS A 218 -31.55 1.24 14.11
CA CYS A 218 -30.19 1.56 13.66
C CYS A 218 -30.04 2.96 13.02
N GLY A 219 -31.09 3.80 13.03
CA GLY A 219 -31.05 5.10 12.36
C GLY A 219 -30.77 5.01 10.85
N GLY A 220 -31.31 3.99 10.17
CA GLY A 220 -31.01 3.70 8.77
C GLY A 220 -31.18 4.90 7.84
N SER A 221 -30.22 5.12 6.94
CA SER A 221 -30.19 6.27 6.03
C SER A 221 -31.39 6.42 5.09
N GLY A 222 -32.16 5.35 4.90
CA GLY A 222 -33.41 5.33 4.14
C GLY A 222 -34.64 5.80 4.91
N ILE A 223 -34.50 6.16 6.19
CA ILE A 223 -35.58 6.65 7.05
C ILE A 223 -35.45 8.17 7.19
N CYS A 224 -36.57 8.89 7.06
CA CYS A 224 -36.63 10.34 7.28
C CYS A 224 -36.75 10.67 8.77
N GLU A 225 -36.61 11.96 9.09
CA GLU A 225 -36.89 12.47 10.44
C GLU A 225 -38.31 12.14 10.92
N HIS A 226 -39.28 12.00 10.00
CA HIS A 226 -40.65 11.58 10.29
C HIS A 226 -40.80 10.06 10.58
N GLY A 227 -39.70 9.32 10.73
CA GLY A 227 -39.70 7.89 11.07
C GLY A 227 -40.30 6.97 9.99
N ARG A 228 -40.45 7.46 8.75
CA ARG A 228 -40.97 6.74 7.57
C ARG A 228 -39.87 6.51 6.54
N GLN A 229 -40.06 5.59 5.61
CA GLN A 229 -39.14 5.45 4.48
C GLN A 229 -39.12 6.74 3.66
N ARG A 230 -37.95 7.34 3.45
CA ARG A 230 -37.78 8.62 2.73
C ARG A 230 -38.47 8.63 1.36
N SER A 231 -38.42 7.51 0.65
CA SER A 231 -39.07 7.37 -0.68
C SER A 231 -40.59 7.34 -0.65
N LYS A 232 -41.19 7.03 0.51
CA LYS A 232 -42.66 6.92 0.69
C LYS A 232 -43.25 8.03 1.56
N CYS A 233 -42.40 8.86 2.19
CA CYS A 233 -42.83 9.99 3.00
C CYS A 233 -43.37 11.10 2.09
N LYS A 234 -44.65 11.45 2.24
CA LYS A 234 -45.30 12.50 1.44
C LYS A 234 -44.60 13.85 1.61
N GLU A 235 -44.29 14.23 2.84
CA GLU A 235 -43.57 15.48 3.18
C GLU A 235 -42.17 15.51 2.54
N CYS A 236 -41.38 14.45 2.66
CA CYS A 236 -40.05 14.41 2.03
C CYS A 236 -40.08 14.28 0.49
N ARG A 237 -41.19 13.84 -0.10
CA ARG A 237 -41.37 13.80 -1.56
C ARG A 237 -41.74 15.18 -2.11
N ALA A 238 -42.60 15.93 -1.40
CA ALA A 238 -42.99 17.27 -1.79
C ALA A 238 -41.79 18.24 -1.82
N VAL A 239 -40.92 18.17 -0.81
CA VAL A 239 -39.71 19.01 -0.74
C VAL A 239 -38.71 18.72 -1.88
N LYS A 240 -38.69 17.49 -2.43
CA LYS A 240 -37.79 17.13 -3.55
C LYS A 240 -38.28 17.55 -4.93
N THR A 241 -39.56 17.89 -5.07
CA THR A 241 -40.14 18.30 -6.36
C THR A 241 -40.10 19.81 -6.57
N GLU A 242 -39.79 20.57 -5.53
CA GLU A 242 -39.74 22.05 -5.55
C GLU A 242 -38.30 22.61 -5.65
N THR A 243 -37.31 21.72 -5.84
CA THR A 243 -35.88 22.04 -6.05
C THR A 243 -35.41 21.49 -7.38
#